data_AF-A0A534V9F0-F1
#
_entry.id   AF-A0A534V9F0-F1
#
_cell.length_a   1.000
_cell.length_b   1.000
_cell.length_c   1.000
_cell.angle_alpha   90.00
_cell.angle_beta   90.00
_cell.angle_gamma   90.00
#
_symmetry.space_group_name_H-M   'P 1'
#
loop_
_entity.id
_entity.type
_entity.pdbx_description
1 polymer ?
#
loop_
_entity_poly.entity_id
_entity_poly.type
_entity_poly.pdbx_seq_one_letter_code
_entity_poly.pdbx_strand_id
1 'polypeptide(L)'
;MIQGLQMLCGVVLLAVITVEQTWGAEAIDIRLQSGTPLEERGRDQLRRLLRTYALHKWLFTRDVLIQSGVIPHSHPVLTLN
;
A
#
# COMPACT_ATOMS: atom_id res chain seq x y z
N MET A 1 8.99 49.16 -2.57
CA MET A 1 9.82 47.96 -2.29
C MET A 1 9.15 46.93 -1.36
N ILE A 2 8.08 47.25 -0.63
CA ILE A 2 7.51 46.36 0.40
C ILE A 2 6.41 45.42 -0.15
N GLN A 3 5.68 45.84 -1.19
CA GLN A 3 4.58 45.07 -1.80
C GLN A 3 5.04 43.86 -2.65
N GLY A 4 6.20 43.96 -3.30
CA GLY A 4 6.77 42.85 -4.08
C GLY A 4 7.22 41.67 -3.21
N LEU A 5 7.66 41.96 -1.98
CA LEU A 5 8.05 40.94 -0.99
C LEU A 5 6.83 40.20 -0.41
N GLN A 6 5.70 40.89 -0.22
CA GLN A 6 4.44 40.29 0.25
C GLN A 6 3.80 39.37 -0.81
N MET A 7 3.85 39.75 -2.09
CA MET A 7 3.40 38.93 -3.21
C MET A 7 4.23 37.64 -3.35
N LEU A 8 5.56 37.73 -3.15
CA LEU A 8 6.44 36.56 -3.17
C LEU A 8 6.13 35.59 -2.01
N CYS A 9 5.89 36.10 -0.80
CA CYS A 9 5.47 35.28 0.35
C CYS A 9 4.13 34.57 0.12
N GLY A 10 3.15 35.24 -0.48
CA GLY A 10 1.83 34.65 -0.78
C GLY A 10 1.88 33.51 -1.79
N VAL A 11 2.73 33.62 -2.82
CA VAL A 11 2.91 32.57 -3.84
C VAL A 11 3.67 31.36 -3.26
N VAL A 12 4.67 31.59 -2.40
CA VAL A 12 5.40 30.50 -1.72
C VAL A 12 4.51 29.76 -0.73
N LEU A 13 3.62 30.46 -0.01
CA LEU A 13 2.64 29.83 0.88
C LEU A 13 1.61 28.98 0.14
N LEU A 14 1.20 29.36 -1.08
CA LEU A 14 0.26 28.59 -1.90
C LEU A 14 0.91 27.34 -2.54
N ALA A 15 2.22 27.34 -2.78
CA ALA A 15 2.93 26.19 -3.35
C ALA A 15 3.24 25.08 -2.32
N VAL A 16 3.26 25.40 -1.02
CA VAL A 16 3.56 24.41 0.04
C VAL A 16 2.37 23.52 0.35
N ILE A 17 1.12 24.01 0.18
CA ILE A 17 -0.11 23.25 0.51
C ILE A 17 -0.52 22.20 -0.51
N THR A 18 0.14 22.09 -1.67
CA THR A 18 -0.15 21.03 -2.67
C THR A 18 0.81 19.85 -2.59
N VAL A 19 1.71 19.80 -1.60
CA VAL A 19 2.42 18.54 -1.31
C VAL A 19 1.41 17.62 -0.64
N GLU A 20 0.62 16.91 -1.46
CA GLU A 20 -0.06 15.71 -1.01
C GLU A 20 1.03 14.76 -0.53
N GLN A 21 1.18 14.67 0.79
CA GLN A 21 1.94 13.63 1.43
C GLN A 21 1.26 12.32 1.04
N THR A 22 1.74 11.69 -0.03
CA THR A 22 1.49 10.27 -0.25
C THR A 22 2.16 9.58 0.92
N TRP A 23 1.43 9.42 2.02
CA TRP A 23 1.81 8.52 3.10
C TRP A 23 1.88 7.15 2.44
N GLY A 24 3.06 6.83 1.91
CA GLY A 24 3.31 5.62 1.17
C GLY A 24 3.06 4.50 2.16
N ALA A 25 1.92 3.84 2.03
CA ALA A 25 1.78 2.50 2.56
C ALA A 25 2.99 1.74 2.04
N GLU A 26 3.93 1.39 2.94
CA GLU A 26 5.11 0.63 2.55
C GLU A 26 4.61 -0.57 1.77
N ALA A 27 4.97 -0.64 0.49
CA ALA A 27 4.35 -1.60 -0.41
C ALA A 27 4.72 -3.00 0.07
N ILE A 28 3.72 -3.79 0.45
CA ILE A 28 3.94 -5.18 0.85
C ILE A 28 4.56 -5.93 -0.33
N ASP A 29 5.70 -6.58 -0.10
CA ASP A 29 6.28 -7.48 -1.08
C ASP A 29 5.52 -8.81 -1.06
N ILE A 30 4.93 -9.18 -2.21
CA ILE A 30 4.11 -10.38 -2.36
C ILE A 30 4.79 -11.30 -3.37
N ARG A 31 5.36 -12.39 -2.86
CA ARG A 31 6.08 -13.41 -3.64
C ARG A 31 5.24 -14.69 -3.74
N LEU A 32 5.49 -15.47 -4.78
CA LEU A 32 4.88 -16.78 -4.99
C LEU A 32 5.94 -17.86 -4.77
N GLN A 33 5.57 -18.97 -4.14
CA GLN A 33 6.49 -20.09 -3.93
C GLN A 33 6.77 -20.84 -5.23
N SER A 34 5.72 -21.13 -6.00
CA SER A 34 5.81 -21.98 -7.21
C SER A 34 5.20 -21.33 -8.45
N GLY A 35 4.43 -20.25 -8.29
CA GLY A 35 3.78 -19.55 -9.40
C GLY A 35 2.56 -20.29 -9.97
N THR A 36 1.90 -21.13 -9.16
CA THR A 36 0.73 -21.86 -9.63
C THR A 36 -0.45 -20.91 -9.92
N PRO A 37 -1.41 -21.28 -10.78
CA PRO A 37 -2.57 -20.43 -11.05
C PRO A 37 -3.42 -20.12 -9.81
N LEU A 38 -3.32 -20.94 -8.74
CA LEU A 38 -3.98 -20.66 -7.47
C LEU A 38 -3.23 -19.57 -6.69
N GLU A 39 -1.90 -19.63 -6.66
CA GLU A 39 -1.05 -18.63 -6.01
C GLU A 39 -1.16 -17.26 -6.68
N GLU A 40 -1.16 -17.22 -8.02
CA GLU A 40 -1.35 -15.99 -8.80
C GLU A 40 -2.69 -15.33 -8.51
N ARG A 41 -3.79 -16.10 -8.52
CA ARG A 41 -5.12 -15.59 -8.15
C ARG A 41 -5.15 -15.03 -6.74
N GLY A 42 -4.49 -15.70 -5.78
CA GLY A 42 -4.36 -15.21 -4.40
C GLY A 42 -3.61 -13.87 -4.31
N ARG A 43 -2.49 -13.74 -5.02
CA ARG A 43 -1.71 -12.50 -5.11
C ARG A 43 -2.54 -11.37 -5.70
N ASP A 44 -3.25 -11.64 -6.79
CA ASP A 44 -4.00 -10.61 -7.50
C ASP A 44 -5.22 -10.15 -6.69
N GLN A 45 -5.87 -11.06 -5.97
CA GLN A 45 -6.91 -10.75 -4.98
C GLN A 45 -6.36 -9.86 -3.85
N LEU A 46 -5.24 -10.24 -3.24
CA LEU A 46 -4.62 -9.46 -2.16
C LEU A 46 -4.21 -8.07 -2.65
N ARG A 47 -3.59 -7.98 -3.83
CA ARG A 47 -3.25 -6.70 -4.47
C ARG A 47 -4.49 -5.85 -4.75
N ARG A 48 -5.61 -6.44 -5.17
CA ARG A 48 -6.88 -5.72 -5.34
C ARG A 48 -7.29 -5.09 -4.01
N LEU A 49 -7.34 -5.88 -2.93
CA LEU A 49 -7.74 -5.40 -1.60
C LEU A 49 -6.86 -4.26 -1.07
N LEU A 50 -5.54 -4.40 -1.21
CA LEU A 50 -4.58 -3.37 -0.80
C LEU A 50 -4.74 -2.05 -1.58
N ARG A 51 -5.20 -2.11 -2.84
CA ARG A 51 -5.52 -0.92 -3.63
C ARG A 51 -6.90 -0.35 -3.31
N THR A 52 -7.88 -1.20 -3.05
CA THR A 52 -9.27 -0.78 -2.81
C THR A 52 -9.45 -0.12 -1.45
N TYR A 53 -8.72 -0.58 -0.43
CA TYR A 53 -8.92 -0.16 0.95
C TYR A 53 -7.64 0.45 1.54
N ALA A 54 -7.80 1.52 2.33
CA ALA A 54 -6.70 2.15 3.05
C ALA A 54 -6.27 1.32 4.28
N LEU A 55 -5.64 0.17 4.03
CA LEU A 55 -5.32 -0.83 5.06
C LEU A 55 -4.03 -0.53 5.85
N HIS A 56 -3.23 0.46 5.43
CA HIS A 56 -1.90 0.74 5.97
C HIS A 56 -1.83 0.86 7.50
N LYS A 57 -2.88 1.39 8.15
CA LYS A 57 -2.92 1.56 9.61
C LYS A 57 -3.08 0.26 10.40
N TRP A 58 -3.41 -0.85 9.73
CA TRP A 58 -3.60 -2.16 10.35
C TRP A 58 -2.57 -3.20 9.85
N LEU A 59 -1.69 -2.81 8.93
CA LEU A 59 -0.71 -3.70 8.32
C LEU A 59 0.65 -3.50 8.99
N PHE A 60 1.09 -4.53 9.72
CA PHE A 60 2.47 -4.65 10.21
C PHE A 60 3.32 -5.55 9.30
N THR A 61 2.66 -6.38 8.49
CA THR A 61 3.28 -7.33 7.57
C THR A 61 3.90 -6.60 6.39
N ARG A 62 5.18 -6.83 6.13
CA ARG A 62 5.93 -6.27 4.98
C ARG A 62 6.13 -7.28 3.86
N ASP A 63 6.22 -8.55 4.21
CA ASP A 63 6.48 -9.65 3.29
C ASP A 63 5.37 -10.69 3.36
N VAL A 64 4.90 -11.14 2.19
CA VAL A 64 3.93 -12.23 2.06
C VAL A 64 4.44 -13.23 1.03
N LEU A 65 4.59 -14.49 1.43
CA LEU A 65 4.83 -15.61 0.53
C LEU A 65 3.55 -16.42 0.38
N ILE A 66 3.04 -16.55 -0.84
CA ILE A 66 1.85 -17.35 -1.14
C ILE A 66 2.29 -18.71 -1.65
N GLN A 67 1.84 -19.75 -0.95
CA GLN A 67 2.14 -21.14 -1.27
C GLN A 67 0.85 -21.97 -1.33
N SER A 68 0.73 -22.77 -2.38
CA SER A 68 -0.36 -23.73 -2.57
C SER A 68 0.00 -25.13 -2.04
N GLY A 69 -1.01 -25.91 -1.65
CA GLY A 69 -0.83 -27.30 -1.20
C GLY A 69 -0.25 -27.48 0.21
N VAL A 70 -0.24 -26.43 1.03
CA VAL A 70 0.23 -26.50 2.43
C VAL A 70 -0.89 -26.84 3.40
N ILE A 71 -0.54 -27.58 4.45
CA ILE A 71 -1.42 -27.79 5.61
C ILE A 71 -1.04 -26.72 6.65
N PRO A 72 -1.85 -25.69 6.88
CA PRO A 72 -1.49 -24.63 7.81
C PRO A 72 -1.54 -25.12 9.26
N HIS A 73 -0.42 -24.98 9.98
CA HIS A 73 -0.31 -25.46 11.37
C HIS A 73 -1.17 -24.69 12.38
N SER A 74 -1.55 -23.45 12.08
CA SER A 74 -2.37 -22.59 12.94
C SER A 74 -3.85 -22.55 12.55
N HIS A 75 -4.27 -23.29 11.51
CA HIS A 75 -5.57 -23.14 10.86
C HIS A 75 -6.06 -21.68 10.67
N PRO A 76 -5.21 -20.69 10.32
CA PRO A 76 -5.69 -19.35 10.11
C PRO A 76 -6.40 -19.31 8.75
N VAL A 77 -7.70 -19.03 8.76
CA VAL A 77 -8.44 -18.78 7.52
C VAL A 77 -8.29 -17.29 7.20
N LEU A 78 -7.37 -16.97 6.28
CA LEU A 78 -7.32 -15.66 5.67
C LEU A 78 -8.40 -15.57 4.60
N THR A 79 -9.57 -15.06 4.97
CA THR A 79 -10.66 -14.79 4.02
C THR A 79 -10.38 -13.49 3.26
N LEU A 80 -10.32 -13.57 1.93
CA LEU A 80 -10.16 -12.41 1.04
C LEU A 80 -11.47 -12.18 0.28
N ASN A 81 -12.29 -11.20 0.70
CA ASN A 81 -13.57 -10.88 0.06
C ASN A 81 -13.40 -10.16 -1.29
#